data_AF-A0AA87CRX5-F1
#
_entry.id   AF-A0AA87CRX5-F1
#
_cell.length_a   1.000
_cell.length_b   1.000
_cell.length_c   1.000
_cell.angle_alpha   90.00
_cell.angle_beta   90.00
_cell.angle_gamma   90.00
#
_symmetry.space_group_name_H-M   'P 1'
#
loop_
_entity.id
_entity.type
_entity.pdbx_description
1 polymer ?
#
loop_
_entity_poly.entity_id
_entity_poly.type
_entity_poly.pdbx_seq_one_letter_code
_entity_poly.pdbx_strand_id
1 'polypeptide(L)'
;MGVSIYYSATKKTPFNFEEKNTFETMVNQLNQAFPYKEDAETLYFYEEPSDQFLLQGSTKLPLDDESILLESIDYWLDCLSQLTLAFSTAQWSVSIEDSEATWVDDHWEM
;
A
#
# COMPACT_ATOMS: atom_id res chain seq x y z
N MET A 1 6.55 -16.39 12.27
CA MET A 1 6.45 -16.08 10.83
C MET A 1 5.30 -15.09 10.70
N GLY A 2 5.49 -13.98 10.02
CA GLY A 2 4.45 -12.97 9.79
C GLY A 2 3.88 -13.12 8.39
N VAL A 3 2.77 -12.43 8.11
CA VAL A 3 2.24 -12.21 6.76
C VAL A 3 2.27 -10.71 6.52
N SER A 4 2.73 -10.27 5.36
CA SER A 4 2.86 -8.86 5.00
C SER A 4 2.29 -8.60 3.62
N ILE A 5 1.74 -7.40 3.44
CA ILE A 5 1.41 -6.87 2.12
C ILE A 5 2.65 -6.11 1.64
N TYR A 6 3.07 -6.40 0.42
CA TYR A 6 4.12 -5.70 -0.30
C TYR A 6 3.50 -4.88 -1.43
N TYR A 7 3.99 -3.67 -1.61
CA TYR A 7 3.53 -2.81 -2.68
C TYR A 7 4.69 -2.01 -3.25
N SER A 8 4.62 -1.79 -4.55
CA SER A 8 5.60 -0.99 -5.28
C SER A 8 4.95 -0.25 -6.43
N ALA A 9 5.57 0.86 -6.83
CA ALA A 9 5.18 1.61 -8.01
C ALA A 9 6.42 1.94 -8.83
N THR A 10 6.32 1.81 -10.16
CA THR A 10 7.35 2.24 -11.11
C THR A 10 6.81 3.39 -11.97
N LYS A 11 7.66 4.37 -12.28
CA LYS A 11 7.31 5.49 -13.15
C LYS A 11 8.55 5.92 -13.92
N LYS A 12 8.37 6.32 -15.18
CA LYS A 12 9.48 6.80 -16.02
C LYS A 12 10.12 8.10 -15.52
N THR A 13 9.39 8.86 -14.72
CA THR A 13 9.84 10.12 -14.12
C THR A 13 9.62 10.08 -12.62
N PRO A 14 10.54 10.67 -11.81
CA PRO A 14 10.34 10.80 -10.38
C PRO A 14 9.09 11.65 -10.08
N PHE A 15 8.55 11.52 -8.87
CA PHE A 15 7.53 12.45 -8.40
C PHE A 15 8.07 13.87 -8.37
N ASN A 16 7.25 14.79 -8.88
CA ASN A 16 7.48 16.20 -8.62
C ASN A 16 7.08 16.54 -7.16
N PHE A 17 7.37 17.76 -6.73
CA PHE A 17 7.11 18.20 -5.36
C PHE A 17 5.64 18.11 -4.96
N GLU A 18 4.72 18.45 -5.87
CA GLU A 18 3.28 18.41 -5.63
C GLU A 18 2.75 16.98 -5.54
N GLU A 19 3.21 16.09 -6.44
CA GLU A 19 2.90 14.66 -6.41
C GLU A 19 3.37 14.03 -5.10
N LYS A 20 4.61 14.34 -4.68
CA LYS A 20 5.17 13.83 -3.42
C LYS A 20 4.37 14.32 -2.20
N ASN A 21 4.08 15.61 -2.12
CA ASN A 21 3.31 16.16 -1.00
C ASN A 21 1.88 15.60 -0.95
N THR A 22 1.24 15.44 -2.11
CA THR A 22 -0.09 14.81 -2.22
C THR A 22 -0.03 13.37 -1.75
N PHE A 23 0.99 12.61 -2.19
CA PHE A 23 1.19 11.22 -1.80
C PHE A 23 1.36 11.08 -0.28
N GLU A 24 2.28 11.84 0.31
CA GLU A 24 2.53 11.82 1.76
C GLU A 24 1.29 12.20 2.58
N THR A 25 0.54 13.21 2.12
CA THR A 25 -0.71 13.63 2.78
C THR A 25 -1.76 12.52 2.73
N MET A 26 -1.92 11.89 1.57
CA MET A 26 -2.92 10.85 1.37
C MET A 26 -2.58 9.58 2.17
N VAL A 27 -1.33 9.13 2.14
CA VAL A 27 -0.85 7.99 2.96
C VAL A 27 -1.08 8.26 4.45
N ASN A 28 -0.76 9.47 4.93
CA ASN A 28 -1.00 9.83 6.33
C ASN A 28 -2.50 9.78 6.68
N GLN A 29 -3.37 10.29 5.81
CA GLN A 29 -4.82 10.24 6.04
C GLN A 29 -5.35 8.80 6.10
N LEU A 30 -4.93 7.94 5.18
CA LEU A 30 -5.30 6.52 5.15
C LEU A 30 -4.79 5.81 6.42
N ASN A 31 -3.52 6.00 6.79
CA ASN A 31 -2.98 5.43 8.03
C ASN A 31 -3.71 5.91 9.29
N GLN A 32 -4.13 7.18 9.34
CA GLN A 32 -4.90 7.71 10.48
C GLN A 32 -6.34 7.18 10.54
N ALA A 33 -6.91 6.80 9.40
CA ALA A 33 -8.26 6.25 9.30
C ALA A 33 -8.32 4.74 9.54
N PHE A 34 -7.17 4.06 9.58
CA PHE A 34 -7.11 2.62 9.84
C PHE A 34 -7.62 2.30 11.26
N PRO A 35 -8.65 1.45 11.41
CA PRO A 35 -9.26 1.17 12.71
C PRO A 35 -8.31 0.59 13.75
N TYR A 36 -7.30 -0.17 13.30
CA TYR A 36 -6.38 -0.92 14.15
C TYR A 36 -4.99 -0.28 14.26
N LYS A 37 -4.83 1.00 13.88
CA LYS A 37 -3.52 1.67 13.81
C LYS A 37 -2.72 1.73 15.12
N GLU A 38 -3.38 1.56 16.27
CA GLU A 38 -2.71 1.54 17.58
C GLU A 38 -2.14 0.15 17.92
N ASP A 39 -2.70 -0.92 17.32
CA ASP A 39 -2.39 -2.31 17.63
C ASP A 39 -1.71 -3.06 16.46
N ALA A 40 -1.69 -2.47 15.25
CA ALA A 40 -1.15 -3.06 14.04
C ALA A 40 -0.30 -2.05 13.23
N GLU A 41 0.55 -2.59 12.36
CA GLU A 41 1.35 -1.75 11.45
C GLU A 41 0.46 -1.06 10.41
N THR A 42 0.87 0.14 10.00
CA THR A 42 0.21 0.92 8.94
C THR A 42 0.99 0.82 7.63
N LEU A 43 0.51 1.45 6.55
CA LEU A 43 1.31 1.56 5.32
C LEU A 43 2.62 2.29 5.62
N TYR A 44 3.72 1.63 5.32
CA TYR A 44 5.06 2.18 5.38
C TYR A 44 5.71 2.11 3.99
N PHE A 45 6.17 3.26 3.50
CA PHE A 45 6.97 3.36 2.27
C PHE A 45 8.42 3.63 2.65
N TYR A 46 9.33 2.89 2.02
CA TYR A 46 10.76 2.98 2.31
C TYR A 46 11.30 4.34 1.87
N GLU A 47 12.16 4.94 2.70
CA GLU A 47 12.82 6.22 2.39
C GLU A 47 13.72 6.10 1.15
N GLU A 48 14.35 4.94 1.00
CA GLU A 48 15.23 4.58 -0.11
C GLU A 48 14.68 3.31 -0.79
N PRO A 49 13.74 3.43 -1.74
CA PRO A 49 13.28 2.28 -2.52
C PRO A 49 14.42 1.76 -3.40
N SER A 50 14.33 0.50 -3.83
CA SER A 50 15.31 -0.06 -4.77
C SER A 50 15.33 0.75 -6.08
N ASP A 51 16.47 0.83 -6.76
CA ASP A 51 16.70 1.67 -7.97
C ASP A 51 15.65 1.52 -9.09
N GLN A 52 14.92 0.41 -9.13
CA GLN A 52 13.90 0.10 -10.13
C GLN A 52 12.53 0.70 -9.79
N PHE A 53 12.30 1.07 -8.53
CA PHE A 53 11.01 1.49 -8.00
C PHE A 53 11.01 2.97 -7.66
N LEU A 54 9.92 3.64 -8.02
CA LEU A 54 9.62 4.99 -7.55
C LEU A 54 9.20 4.96 -6.08
N LEU A 55 8.36 3.98 -5.73
CA LEU A 55 7.85 3.74 -4.40
C LEU A 55 7.96 2.25 -4.12
N GLN A 56 8.33 1.91 -2.90
CA GLN A 56 8.36 0.53 -2.43
C GLN A 56 8.04 0.55 -0.94
N GLY A 57 7.30 -0.45 -0.48
CA GLY A 57 6.97 -0.54 0.93
C GLY A 57 6.38 -1.89 1.29
N SER A 58 6.15 -2.05 2.58
CA SER A 58 5.42 -3.18 3.12
C SER A 58 4.70 -2.78 4.39
N THR A 59 3.65 -3.54 4.70
CA THR A 59 2.96 -3.46 5.98
C THR A 59 2.70 -4.87 6.48
N LYS A 60 3.05 -5.14 7.74
CA LYS A 60 2.82 -6.44 8.35
C LYS A 60 1.39 -6.55 8.86
N LEU A 61 0.74 -7.65 8.53
CA LEU A 61 -0.64 -7.88 8.94
C LEU A 61 -0.73 -8.37 10.39
N PRO A 62 -1.75 -7.94 11.15
CA PRO A 62 -2.04 -8.47 12.48
C PRO A 62 -2.56 -9.92 12.34
N LEU A 63 -1.87 -10.88 12.97
CA LEU A 63 -2.19 -12.31 12.87
C LEU A 63 -2.89 -12.86 14.13
N ASP A 64 -3.09 -12.02 15.14
CA ASP A 64 -3.58 -12.47 16.44
C ASP A 64 -5.10 -12.75 16.43
N ASP A 65 -5.84 -12.16 15.50
CA ASP A 65 -7.27 -12.37 15.29
C ASP A 65 -7.57 -12.45 13.78
N GLU A 66 -8.28 -13.50 13.36
CA GLU A 66 -8.61 -13.76 11.94
C GLU A 66 -9.55 -12.70 11.36
N SER A 67 -10.48 -12.16 12.15
CA SER A 67 -11.40 -11.12 11.69
C SER A 67 -10.64 -9.82 11.46
N ILE A 68 -9.78 -9.45 12.42
CA ILE A 68 -8.91 -8.27 12.29
C ILE A 68 -7.96 -8.43 11.10
N LEU A 69 -7.42 -9.63 10.87
CA LEU A 69 -6.58 -9.93 9.71
C LEU A 69 -7.30 -9.65 8.39
N LEU A 70 -8.49 -10.24 8.19
CA LEU A 70 -9.26 -10.08 6.95
C LEU A 70 -9.69 -8.63 6.75
N GLU A 71 -10.19 -7.98 7.79
CA GLU A 71 -10.57 -6.55 7.71
C GLU A 71 -9.36 -5.65 7.41
N SER A 72 -8.17 -5.99 7.93
CA SER A 72 -6.94 -5.26 7.63
C SER A 72 -6.51 -5.45 6.17
N ILE A 73 -6.64 -6.68 5.64
CA ILE A 73 -6.35 -6.96 4.23
C ILE A 73 -7.28 -6.13 3.34
N ASP A 74 -8.60 -6.23 3.56
CA ASP A 74 -9.60 -5.49 2.77
C ASP A 74 -9.34 -3.98 2.83
N TYR A 75 -9.07 -3.46 4.03
CA TYR A 75 -8.77 -2.05 4.24
C TYR A 75 -7.53 -1.60 3.46
N TRP A 76 -6.43 -2.36 3.53
CA TRP A 76 -5.19 -1.98 2.87
C TRP A 76 -5.25 -2.14 1.35
N LEU A 77 -5.96 -3.15 0.83
CA LEU A 77 -6.20 -3.29 -0.60
C LEU A 77 -7.04 -2.13 -1.14
N ASP A 78 -8.08 -1.69 -0.42
CA ASP A 78 -8.85 -0.50 -0.80
C ASP A 78 -7.97 0.77 -0.77
N CYS A 79 -7.18 0.97 0.28
CA CYS A 79 -6.24 2.09 0.36
C CYS A 79 -5.23 2.11 -0.79
N LEU A 80 -4.66 0.95 -1.14
CA LEU A 80 -3.74 0.80 -2.26
C LEU A 80 -4.44 1.04 -3.61
N SER A 81 -5.73 0.72 -3.72
CA SER A 81 -6.54 1.01 -4.91
C SER A 81 -6.74 2.51 -5.08
N GLN A 82 -7.07 3.22 -3.99
CA GLN A 82 -7.17 4.67 -3.98
C GLN A 82 -5.84 5.32 -4.40
N LEU A 83 -4.69 4.84 -3.89
CA LEU A 83 -3.36 5.32 -4.27
C LEU A 83 -3.07 5.03 -5.76
N THR A 84 -3.43 3.84 -6.24
CA THR A 84 -3.23 3.45 -7.64
C THR A 84 -4.00 4.37 -8.59
N LEU A 85 -5.25 4.70 -8.24
CA LEU A 85 -6.08 5.64 -9.02
C LEU A 85 -5.54 7.07 -8.97
N ALA A 86 -5.17 7.56 -7.79
CA ALA A 86 -4.63 8.91 -7.61
C ALA A 86 -3.30 9.12 -8.35
N PHE A 87 -2.49 8.06 -8.44
CA PHE A 87 -1.18 8.05 -9.11
C PHE A 87 -1.17 7.12 -10.34
N SER A 88 -2.22 7.21 -11.16
CA SER A 88 -2.43 6.37 -12.36
C SER A 88 -1.35 6.46 -13.44
N THR A 89 -0.44 7.42 -13.34
CA THR A 89 0.74 7.52 -14.22
C THR A 89 1.88 6.57 -13.84
N ALA A 90 1.82 5.99 -12.63
CA ALA A 90 2.74 4.95 -12.18
C ALA A 90 2.12 3.55 -12.39
N GLN A 91 2.98 2.56 -12.62
CA GLN A 91 2.58 1.16 -12.67
C GLN A 91 2.75 0.55 -11.28
N TRP A 92 1.63 0.14 -10.70
CA TRP A 92 1.58 -0.42 -9.34
C TRP A 92 1.60 -1.94 -9.38
N SER A 93 2.18 -2.51 -8.33
CA SER A 93 2.15 -3.95 -8.05
C SER A 93 1.91 -4.14 -6.57
N VAL A 94 1.01 -5.06 -6.22
CA VAL A 94 0.65 -5.42 -4.85
C VAL A 94 0.72 -6.94 -4.70
N SER A 95 1.26 -7.43 -3.59
CA SER A 95 1.25 -8.85 -3.25
C SER A 95 1.09 -9.05 -1.75
N ILE A 96 0.56 -10.20 -1.35
CA ILE A 96 0.58 -10.68 0.03
C ILE A 96 1.53 -11.87 0.08
N GLU A 97 2.65 -11.70 0.77
CA GLU A 97 3.79 -12.63 0.67
C GLU A 97 4.15 -12.87 -0.81
N ASP A 98 4.12 -14.14 -1.24
CA ASP A 98 4.42 -14.56 -2.61
C ASP A 98 3.19 -14.58 -3.54
N SER A 99 2.01 -14.15 -3.07
CA SER A 99 0.76 -14.14 -3.84
C SER A 99 0.48 -12.76 -4.41
N GLU A 100 0.55 -12.60 -5.72
CA GLU A 100 0.26 -11.33 -6.40
C GLU A 100 -1.24 -11.02 -6.38
N ALA A 101 -1.59 -9.78 -6.02
CA ALA A 101 -2.93 -9.25 -6.16
C ALA A 101 -3.21 -8.91 -7.63
N THR A 102 -4.47 -8.98 -8.03
CA THR A 102 -4.94 -8.62 -9.36
C THR A 102 -5.66 -7.27 -9.36
N TRP A 103 -5.46 -6.48 -10.41
CA TRP A 103 -6.16 -5.22 -10.61
C TRP A 103 -7.41 -5.44 -11.44
N VAL A 104 -8.60 -5.30 -10.84
CA VAL A 104 -9.91 -5.58 -11.44
C VAL A 104 -10.85 -4.44 -11.13
N ASP A 105 -11.52 -3.90 -12.15
CA ASP A 105 -12.57 -2.87 -11.99
C ASP A 105 -12.20 -1.70 -11.04
N ASP A 106 -10.96 -1.19 -11.16
CA ASP A 106 -10.40 -0.10 -10.35
C ASP A 106 -10.09 -0.44 -8.88
N HIS A 107 -9.99 -1.73 -8.55
CA HIS A 107 -9.63 -2.23 -7.22
C HIS A 107 -8.57 -3.35 -7.26
N TRP A 108 -7.78 -3.46 -6.19
CA TRP A 108 -6.89 -4.59 -5.93
C TRP A 108 -7.66 -5.71 -5.23
N GLU A 109 -7.56 -6.91 -5.77
CA GLU A 109 -8.21 -8.12 -5.25
C GLU A 109 -7.18 -9.26 -5.14
N MET A 110 -7.33 -10.11 -4.12
CA MET A 110 -6.52 -11.31 -3.91
C MET A 110 -7.16 -12.56 -4.51
#